data_AF-A0AAW1VC97-F1
#
_entry.id   AF-A0AAW1VC97-F1
#
_cell.length_a   1.000
_cell.length_b   1.000
_cell.length_c   1.000
_cell.angle_alpha   90.00
_cell.angle_beta   90.00
_cell.angle_gamma   90.00
#
_symmetry.space_group_name_H-M   'P 1'
#
loop_
_entity.id
_entity.type
_entity.pdbx_description
1 polymer ?
#
loop_
_entity_poly.entity_id
_entity_poly.type
_entity_poly.pdbx_seq_one_letter_code
_entity_poly.pdbx_strand_id
1 'polypeptide(L)'
;MQLKLTRWPQLKNLLVRYKYEISKSFNHPSYCTHLNQGLNELTHALNLLSPESDEIFSILSILIDQVKLLVNKRKRYSIETIIMSFMLYTISPCAYDLLRGYINLPAKRYLQYI
;
A
#
# COMPACT_ATOMS: atom_id res chain seq x y z
N MET A 1 -5.96 33.31 -4.74
CA MET A 1 -4.93 33.41 -5.80
C MET A 1 -5.05 32.16 -6.68
N GLN A 2 -5.63 32.26 -7.88
CA GLN A 2 -5.86 31.10 -8.76
C GLN A 2 -4.63 30.85 -9.64
N LEU A 3 -3.90 29.77 -9.37
CA LEU A 3 -2.81 29.30 -10.23
C LEU A 3 -3.41 28.52 -11.42
N LYS A 4 -3.94 29.25 -12.42
CA LYS A 4 -4.39 28.63 -13.68
C LYS A 4 -3.20 28.44 -14.62
N LEU A 5 -2.93 27.19 -14.97
CA LEU A 5 -1.96 26.83 -16.02
C LEU A 5 -2.57 27.14 -17.38
N THR A 6 -1.94 28.02 -18.15
CA THR A 6 -2.47 28.47 -19.44
C THR A 6 -1.62 28.00 -20.62
N ARG A 7 -0.38 27.55 -20.38
CA ARG A 7 0.55 27.19 -21.48
C ARG A 7 1.36 25.93 -21.20
N TRP A 8 1.56 25.13 -22.25
CA TRP A 8 2.31 23.87 -22.23
C TRP A 8 3.74 23.95 -21.68
N PRO A 9 4.52 25.03 -21.93
CA PRO A 9 5.84 25.22 -21.31
C PRO A 9 5.80 25.34 -19.79
N GLN A 10 4.72 25.89 -19.21
CA GLN A 10 4.57 26.01 -17.75
C GLN A 10 4.37 24.64 -17.11
N LEU A 11 3.58 23.78 -17.76
CA LEU A 11 3.38 22.40 -17.33
C LEU A 11 4.68 21.58 -17.48
N LYS A 12 5.43 21.77 -18.58
CA LYS A 12 6.75 21.15 -18.75
C LYS A 12 7.73 21.57 -17.65
N ASN A 13 7.75 22.85 -17.29
CA ASN A 13 8.60 23.36 -16.20
C ASN A 13 8.20 22.79 -14.83
N LEU A 14 6.90 22.61 -14.56
CA LEU A 14 6.42 21.94 -13.36
C LEU A 14 6.85 20.47 -13.33
N LEU A 15 6.60 19.72 -14.42
CA LEU A 15 6.97 18.30 -14.50
C LEU A 15 8.48 18.07 -14.34
N VAL A 16 9.32 19.00 -14.82
CA VAL A 16 10.78 18.94 -14.62
C VAL A 16 11.14 19.06 -13.13
N ARG A 17 10.43 19.90 -12.36
CA ARG A 17 10.66 20.04 -10.90
C ARG A 17 10.31 18.77 -10.14
N TYR A 18 9.24 18.07 -10.54
CA TYR A 18 8.82 16.82 -9.89
C TYR A 18 9.58 15.58 -10.37
N LYS A 19 10.30 15.65 -11.50
CA LYS A 19 11.11 14.53 -12.01
C LYS A 19 12.32 14.19 -11.14
N TYR A 20 12.76 15.08 -10.26
CA TYR A 20 14.11 15.02 -9.69
C TYR A 20 14.23 14.31 -8.32
N GLU A 21 13.14 14.00 -7.59
CA GLU A 21 13.29 13.60 -6.17
C GLU A 21 12.63 12.28 -5.75
N ILE A 22 11.94 11.57 -6.64
CA ILE A 22 11.26 10.32 -6.25
C ILE A 22 12.27 9.21 -5.94
N SER A 23 13.43 9.17 -6.59
CA SER A 23 14.39 8.06 -6.45
C SER A 23 15.33 8.17 -5.24
N LYS A 24 15.40 9.34 -4.58
CA LYS A 24 16.37 9.57 -3.48
C LYS A 24 15.75 9.60 -2.07
N SER A 25 14.43 9.73 -1.92
CA SER A 25 13.81 9.89 -0.60
C SER A 25 13.50 8.58 0.14
N PHE A 26 13.22 7.49 -0.58
CA PHE A 26 12.79 6.21 0.02
C PHE A 26 13.91 5.45 0.74
N ASN A 27 15.18 5.76 0.47
CA ASN A 27 16.33 5.13 1.14
C ASN A 27 16.82 5.92 2.35
N HIS A 28 16.17 7.03 2.72
CA HIS A 28 16.58 7.80 3.88
C HIS A 28 16.24 7.02 5.16
N PRO A 29 17.13 6.95 6.17
CA PRO A 29 16.87 6.21 7.41
C PRO A 29 15.58 6.64 8.12
N SER A 30 15.24 7.93 8.01
CA SER A 30 13.99 8.44 8.55
C SER A 30 12.75 7.87 7.86
N TYR A 31 12.82 7.44 6.60
CA TYR A 31 11.65 6.86 5.92
C TYR A 31 11.17 5.58 6.63
N CYS A 32 12.10 4.69 6.98
CA CYS A 32 11.79 3.49 7.76
C CYS A 32 11.27 3.84 9.16
N THR A 33 11.79 4.89 9.81
CA THR A 33 11.29 5.31 11.13
C THR A 33 9.85 5.83 11.06
N HIS A 34 9.51 6.62 10.04
CA HIS A 34 8.14 7.12 9.86
C HIS A 34 7.16 6.00 9.52
N LEU A 35 7.57 5.02 8.69
CA LEU A 35 6.74 3.84 8.43
C LEU A 35 6.52 3.00 9.69
N ASN A 36 7.56 2.81 10.51
CA ASN A 36 7.44 2.09 11.78
C ASN A 36 6.54 2.84 12.78
N GLN A 37 6.62 4.17 12.82
CA GLN A 37 5.70 4.99 13.64
C GLN A 37 4.25 4.83 13.18
N GLY A 38 3.98 4.94 11.88
CA GLY A 38 2.64 4.71 11.34
C GLY A 38 2.11 3.31 11.62
N LEU A 39 2.98 2.29 11.57
CA LEU A 39 2.62 0.90 11.92
C LEU A 39 2.21 0.79 13.40
N ASN A 40 2.94 1.45 14.30
CA ASN A 40 2.61 1.48 15.73
C ASN A 40 1.26 2.18 15.97
N GLU A 41 1.00 3.30 15.31
CA GLU A 41 -0.27 4.03 15.42
C GLU A 41 -1.45 3.20 14.91
N LEU A 42 -1.31 2.53 13.76
CA LEU A 42 -2.34 1.66 13.21
C LEU A 42 -2.61 0.46 14.12
N THR A 43 -1.56 -0.13 14.70
CA THR A 43 -1.70 -1.26 15.64
C THR A 43 -2.40 -0.82 16.91
N HIS A 44 -2.07 0.37 17.42
CA HIS A 44 -2.75 0.95 18.57
C HIS A 44 -4.23 1.23 18.28
N ALA A 45 -4.54 1.81 17.11
CA ALA A 45 -5.92 2.03 16.69
C ALA A 45 -6.72 0.73 16.58
N LEU A 46 -6.10 -0.33 16.02
CA LEU A 46 -6.72 -1.66 15.93
C LEU A 46 -7.01 -2.26 17.31
N ASN A 47 -6.12 -2.07 18.29
CA ASN A 47 -6.33 -2.57 19.66
C ASN A 47 -7.43 -1.79 20.42
N LEU A 48 -7.73 -0.56 20.02
CA LEU A 48 -8.80 0.24 20.61
C LEU A 48 -10.18 -0.05 20.00
N LEU A 49 -10.22 -0.64 18.81
CA LEU A 49 -11.47 -1.06 18.18
C LEU A 49 -12.04 -2.27 18.90
N SER A 50 -13.31 -2.20 19.28
CA SER A 50 -14.03 -3.37 19.77
C SER A 50 -14.23 -4.37 18.61
N PRO A 51 -14.15 -5.69 18.89
CA PRO A 51 -14.30 -6.74 17.88
C PRO A 51 -15.70 -6.78 17.23
N GLU A 52 -16.65 -5.96 17.67
CA GLU A 52 -17.99 -5.83 17.08
C GLU A 52 -18.00 -5.06 15.75
N SER A 53 -16.87 -4.45 15.38
CA SER A 53 -16.69 -3.70 14.13
C SER A 53 -15.89 -4.49 13.08
N ASP A 54 -16.40 -5.66 12.69
CA ASP A 54 -15.72 -6.65 11.83
C ASP A 54 -15.13 -6.07 10.53
N GLU A 55 -15.85 -5.17 9.85
CA GLU A 55 -15.40 -4.60 8.59
C GLU A 55 -14.19 -3.67 8.76
N ILE A 56 -14.27 -2.75 9.73
CA ILE A 56 -13.20 -1.77 10.01
C ILE A 56 -11.96 -2.50 10.51
N PHE A 57 -12.16 -3.48 11.38
CA PHE A 57 -11.09 -4.34 11.89
C PHE A 57 -10.36 -5.06 10.75
N SER A 58 -11.11 -5.67 9.82
CA SER A 58 -10.55 -6.38 8.67
C SER A 58 -9.74 -5.45 7.75
N ILE A 59 -10.26 -4.26 7.46
CA ILE A 59 -9.58 -3.26 6.64
C ILE A 59 -8.27 -2.78 7.30
N LEU A 60 -8.31 -2.46 8.59
CA LEU A 60 -7.13 -2.03 9.34
C LEU A 60 -6.07 -3.14 9.42
N SER A 61 -6.49 -4.39 9.61
CA SER A 61 -5.59 -5.54 9.61
C SER A 61 -4.84 -5.67 8.27
N ILE A 62 -5.55 -5.54 7.16
CA ILE A 62 -4.96 -5.58 5.81
C ILE A 62 -3.99 -4.40 5.62
N LEU A 63 -4.36 -3.19 6.03
CA LEU A 63 -3.48 -2.01 5.91
C LEU A 63 -2.19 -2.18 6.72
N ILE A 64 -2.28 -2.71 7.94
CA ILE A 64 -1.11 -3.04 8.76
C ILE A 64 -0.20 -4.05 8.05
N ASP A 65 -0.77 -5.09 7.45
CA ASP A 65 0.01 -6.08 6.69
C ASP A 65 0.71 -5.45 5.47
N GLN A 66 0.01 -4.56 4.76
CA GLN A 66 0.61 -3.83 3.63
C GLN A 66 1.79 -2.94 4.05
N VAL A 67 1.67 -2.23 5.18
CA VAL A 67 2.79 -1.42 5.72
C VAL A 67 3.94 -2.32 6.18
N LYS A 68 3.65 -3.45 6.85
CA LYS A 68 4.66 -4.45 7.21
C LYS A 68 5.43 -4.97 6.00
N LEU A 69 4.74 -5.22 4.89
CA LEU A 69 5.35 -5.69 3.64
C LEU A 69 6.24 -4.62 2.97
N LEU A 70 6.00 -3.34 3.22
CA LEU A 70 6.86 -2.25 2.74
C LEU A 70 8.15 -2.12 3.57
N VAL A 71 8.07 -2.37 4.88
CA VAL A 71 9.23 -2.28 5.78
C VAL A 71 10.09 -3.56 5.75
N ASN A 72 9.46 -4.72 5.62
CA ASN A 72 10.16 -6.00 5.73
C ASN A 72 10.91 -6.38 4.45
N LYS A 73 12.18 -6.78 4.61
CA LYS A 73 13.00 -7.34 3.51
C LYS A 73 12.45 -8.65 2.94
N ARG A 74 11.67 -9.40 3.72
CA ARG A 74 11.02 -10.66 3.32
C ARG A 74 9.52 -10.48 3.32
N LYS A 75 8.86 -10.85 2.22
CA LYS A 75 7.40 -10.80 2.10
C LYS A 75 6.80 -11.98 2.86
N ARG A 76 6.22 -11.71 4.03
CA ARG A 76 5.39 -12.66 4.79
C ARG A 76 3.98 -12.10 4.79
N TYR A 77 3.10 -12.73 4.03
CA TYR A 77 1.71 -12.31 3.90
C TYR A 77 0.89 -12.88 5.07
N SER A 78 -0.01 -12.08 5.63
CA SER A 78 -0.97 -12.59 6.61
C SER A 78 -2.01 -13.49 5.96
N ILE A 79 -2.73 -14.26 6.78
CA ILE A 79 -3.80 -15.15 6.31
C ILE A 79 -4.92 -14.33 5.67
N GLU A 80 -5.27 -13.18 6.25
CA GLU A 80 -6.29 -12.26 5.75
C GLU A 80 -5.91 -11.73 4.36
N THR A 81 -4.65 -11.33 4.17
CA THR A 81 -4.15 -10.90 2.85
C THR A 81 -4.21 -12.03 1.83
N ILE A 82 -3.91 -13.27 2.23
CA ILE A 82 -4.00 -14.45 1.35
C ILE A 82 -5.45 -14.70 0.95
N ILE A 83 -6.37 -14.72 1.91
CA ILE A 83 -7.81 -14.94 1.67
C ILE A 83 -8.37 -13.83 0.76
N MET A 84 -8.10 -12.57 1.05
CA MET A 84 -8.50 -11.43 0.23
C MET A 84 -7.95 -11.57 -1.20
N SER A 85 -6.67 -11.93 -1.33
CA SER A 85 -6.01 -12.12 -2.62
C SER A 85 -6.61 -13.25 -3.42
N PHE A 86 -6.96 -14.36 -2.76
CA PHE A 86 -7.63 -15.50 -3.36
C PHE A 86 -9.04 -15.12 -3.83
N MET A 87 -9.84 -14.49 -2.97
CA MET A 87 -11.19 -14.01 -3.31
C MET A 87 -11.17 -13.03 -4.49
N LEU A 88 -10.23 -12.09 -4.50
CA LEU A 88 -10.08 -11.14 -5.59
C LEU A 88 -9.71 -11.85 -6.90
N TYR A 89 -8.81 -12.83 -6.83
CA TYR A 89 -8.40 -13.61 -7.99
C TYR A 89 -9.52 -14.50 -8.54
N THR A 90 -10.32 -15.13 -7.68
CA THR A 90 -11.45 -15.98 -8.10
C THR A 90 -12.60 -15.18 -8.69
N ILE A 91 -12.90 -14.00 -8.14
CA ILE A 91 -13.96 -13.12 -8.65
C ILE A 91 -13.53 -12.46 -9.97
N SER A 92 -12.31 -11.91 -10.03
CA SER A 92 -11.81 -11.22 -11.22
C SER A 92 -10.28 -11.28 -11.32
N PRO A 93 -9.73 -12.22 -12.11
CA PRO A 93 -8.28 -12.31 -12.34
C PRO A 93 -7.67 -11.04 -12.93
N CYS A 94 -8.42 -10.34 -13.79
CA CYS A 94 -7.96 -9.07 -14.38
C CYS A 94 -7.87 -7.95 -13.33
N ALA A 95 -8.83 -7.85 -12.43
CA ALA A 95 -8.78 -6.86 -11.34
C ALA A 95 -7.61 -7.16 -10.39
N TYR A 96 -7.36 -8.44 -10.11
CA TYR A 96 -6.19 -8.88 -9.35
C TYR A 96 -4.87 -8.43 -9.98
N ASP A 97 -4.71 -8.62 -11.30
CA ASP A 97 -3.50 -8.20 -12.02
C ASP A 97 -3.27 -6.69 -11.97
N LEU A 98 -4.34 -5.92 -12.12
CA LEU A 98 -4.26 -4.46 -12.03
C LEU A 98 -3.87 -4.03 -10.62
N LEU A 99 -4.55 -4.54 -9.59
CA LEU A 99 -4.32 -4.16 -8.20
C LEU A 99 -2.93 -4.58 -7.69
N ARG A 100 -2.41 -5.70 -8.17
CA ARG A 100 -1.05 -6.17 -7.85
C ARG A 100 0.06 -5.21 -8.33
N GLY A 101 -0.25 -4.32 -9.28
CA GLY A 101 0.66 -3.23 -9.68
C GLY A 101 0.79 -2.11 -8.63
N TYR A 102 -0.17 -2.01 -7.70
CA TYR A 102 -0.23 -0.92 -6.72
C TYR A 102 -0.13 -1.41 -5.27
N ILE A 103 -0.54 -2.66 -5.01
CA ILE A 103 -0.63 -3.26 -3.67
C ILE A 103 0.29 -4.48 -3.61
N ASN A 104 0.91 -4.74 -2.44
CA ASN A 104 1.75 -5.91 -2.23
C ASN A 104 0.88 -7.16 -2.06
N LEU A 105 0.42 -7.72 -3.16
CA LEU A 105 -0.30 -9.00 -3.19
C LEU A 105 0.67 -10.18 -3.44
N PRO A 106 0.29 -11.42 -3.08
CA PRO A 106 1.03 -12.64 -3.40
C PRO A 106 1.28 -12.79 -4.92
N ALA A 107 2.12 -13.76 -5.30
CA ALA A 107 2.18 -14.16 -6.71
C ALA A 107 1.08 -15.17 -7.03
N LYS A 108 0.55 -15.14 -8.25
CA LYS A 108 -0.50 -16.08 -8.72
C LYS A 108 -0.18 -17.54 -8.44
N ARG A 109 1.10 -17.93 -8.59
CA ARG A 109 1.56 -19.29 -8.33
C ARG A 109 1.18 -19.73 -6.92
N TYR A 110 1.33 -18.87 -5.90
CA TYR A 110 0.98 -19.20 -4.53
C TYR A 110 -0.53 -19.35 -4.31
N LEU A 111 -1.36 -18.67 -5.10
CA LEU A 111 -2.82 -18.79 -5.04
C LEU A 111 -3.36 -20.04 -5.76
N GLN A 112 -2.59 -20.60 -6.69
CA GLN A 112 -2.97 -21.81 -7.43
C GLN A 112 -2.68 -23.11 -6.65
N TYR A 113 -1.93 -23.04 -5.56
CA TYR A 113 -1.60 -24.18 -4.69
C TYR A 113 -2.53 -24.29 -3.47
N ILE A 114 -3.49 -23.37 -3.33
CA ILE A 114 -4.52 -23.35 -2.28
C ILE A 114 -5.80 -23.92 -2.88
#